data_AF-A0A930SA59-F1
#
_entry.id   AF-A0A930SA59-F1
#
_cell.length_a   1.000
_cell.length_b   1.000
_cell.length_c   1.000
_cell.angle_alpha   90.00
_cell.angle_beta   90.00
_cell.angle_gamma   90.00
#
_symmetry.space_group_name_H-M   'P 1'
#
loop_
_entity.id
_entity.type
_entity.pdbx_description
1 polymer ?
#
loop_
_entity_poly.entity_id
_entity_poly.type
_entity_poly.pdbx_seq_one_letter_code
_entity_poly.pdbx_strand_id
1 'polypeptide(L)'
;FAKRFVKDKEARIYLFISLVLAFLTLNSFPWQLLQESPVSNLQFPWRLWSFALLFFSLALANILENMSIKAARILVLFGLCLNMFQIGTVQDKMTKAKNILPSNTKVTREMLAKGTYKNINGDYTNKEVPFGFVFDKHLFLDDQEVKSEISRTSNELMLKVNNESKENKVLSLPVFYYKGQEARIDGKRVTTYLDKKKNPTNLVLPPGKHGVVLTYSYTPVAKLAMGVSTISLLAFIGYLYRVKKDD
;
A
#
# COMPACT_ATOMS: atom_id res chain seq x y z
N PHE A 1 34.52 -21.50 11.19
CA PHE A 1 33.50 -20.59 10.61
C PHE A 1 32.15 -20.63 11.34
N ALA A 2 32.07 -21.10 12.59
CA ALA A 2 30.83 -21.06 13.38
C ALA A 2 31.18 -20.59 14.80
N LYS A 3 31.35 -19.27 14.97
CA LYS A 3 31.21 -18.67 16.30
C LYS A 3 29.71 -18.41 16.47
N ARG A 4 29.10 -19.03 17.49
CA ARG A 4 27.74 -18.80 18.03
C ARG A 4 27.08 -17.57 17.42
N PHE A 5 26.07 -17.77 16.57
CA PHE A 5 25.42 -16.69 15.84
C PHE A 5 24.80 -15.64 16.78
N VAL A 6 24.46 -16.01 18.01
CA VAL A 6 23.91 -15.15 19.05
C VAL A 6 24.31 -15.73 20.43
N LYS A 7 24.61 -14.88 21.42
CA LYS A 7 24.90 -15.36 22.79
C LYS A 7 23.59 -15.75 23.51
N ASP A 8 23.63 -16.71 24.44
CA ASP A 8 22.43 -17.15 25.19
C ASP A 8 21.65 -15.99 25.84
N LYS A 9 22.36 -14.95 26.29
CA LYS A 9 21.78 -13.71 26.83
C LYS A 9 21.00 -12.91 25.78
N GLU A 10 21.55 -12.79 24.58
CA GLU A 10 20.93 -12.07 23.46
C GLU A 10 19.71 -12.83 22.92
N ALA A 11 19.78 -14.16 22.87
CA ALA A 11 18.64 -15.02 22.49
C ALA A 11 17.42 -14.79 23.39
N ARG A 12 17.64 -14.66 24.71
CA ARG A 12 16.58 -14.35 25.68
C ARG A 12 15.99 -12.96 25.47
N ILE A 13 16.81 -11.97 25.12
CA ILE A 13 16.35 -10.62 24.81
C ILE A 13 15.48 -10.63 23.55
N TYR A 14 15.91 -11.31 22.48
CA TYR A 14 15.12 -11.44 21.26
C TYR A 14 13.80 -12.15 21.49
N LEU A 15 13.81 -13.23 22.30
CA LEU A 15 12.57 -13.92 22.67
C LEU A 15 11.62 -13.01 23.43
N PHE A 16 12.12 -12.25 24.41
CA PHE A 16 11.31 -11.29 25.17
C PHE A 16 10.69 -10.23 24.26
N ILE A 17 11.50 -9.59 23.39
CA ILE A 17 11.02 -8.59 22.43
C ILE A 17 9.93 -9.20 21.53
N SER A 18 10.16 -10.41 21.02
CA SER A 18 9.21 -11.12 20.17
C SER A 18 7.87 -11.33 20.88
N LEU A 19 7.89 -11.81 22.13
CA LEU A 19 6.68 -12.06 22.92
C LEU A 19 5.92 -10.77 23.23
N VAL A 20 6.62 -9.67 23.56
CA VAL A 20 5.99 -8.36 23.77
C VAL A 20 5.32 -7.90 22.48
N LEU A 21 6.03 -7.93 21.35
CA LEU A 21 5.45 -7.52 20.06
C LEU A 21 4.26 -8.40 19.66
N ALA A 22 4.33 -9.71 19.86
CA ALA A 22 3.22 -10.62 19.62
C ALA A 22 2.02 -10.30 20.52
N PHE A 23 2.24 -10.02 21.80
CA PHE A 23 1.20 -9.61 22.74
C PHE A 23 0.49 -8.33 22.29
N LEU A 24 1.23 -7.34 21.78
CA LEU A 24 0.65 -6.11 21.22
C LEU A 24 -0.26 -6.38 20.00
N THR A 25 -0.10 -7.50 19.30
CA THR A 25 -0.97 -7.86 18.16
C THR A 25 -2.27 -8.55 18.56
N LEU A 26 -2.43 -8.93 19.83
CA LEU A 26 -3.64 -9.62 20.29
C LEU A 26 -4.85 -8.68 20.31
N ASN A 27 -6.02 -9.23 19.99
CA ASN A 27 -7.29 -8.49 20.09
C ASN A 27 -7.62 -8.02 21.51
N SER A 28 -7.04 -8.66 22.53
CA SER A 28 -7.22 -8.31 23.94
C SER A 28 -6.36 -7.13 24.38
N PHE A 29 -5.39 -6.68 23.58
CA PHE A 29 -4.56 -5.54 23.94
C PHE A 29 -5.37 -4.24 23.82
N PRO A 30 -5.43 -3.39 24.87
CA PRO A 30 -6.31 -2.23 24.92
C PRO A 30 -5.73 -1.03 24.14
N TRP A 31 -5.67 -1.15 22.81
CA TRP A 31 -5.17 -0.12 21.91
C TRP A 31 -5.88 1.23 22.02
N GLN A 32 -7.09 1.27 22.60
CA GLN A 32 -7.85 2.49 22.87
C GLN A 32 -7.10 3.44 23.80
N LEU A 33 -6.35 2.91 24.76
CA LEU A 33 -5.59 3.71 25.74
C LEU A 33 -4.42 4.47 25.10
N LEU A 34 -4.01 4.10 23.88
CA LEU A 34 -2.84 4.65 23.19
C LEU A 34 -3.20 5.54 22.00
N GLN A 35 -4.49 5.83 21.76
CA GLN A 35 -4.94 6.59 20.58
C GLN A 35 -4.48 8.05 20.57
N GLU A 36 -4.25 8.65 21.73
CA GLU A 36 -3.76 10.02 21.86
C GLU A 36 -2.22 10.11 21.82
N SER A 37 -1.53 8.98 21.67
CA SER A 37 -0.07 8.92 21.59
C SER A 37 0.41 8.85 20.14
N PRO A 38 1.70 9.10 19.84
CA PRO A 38 2.27 8.90 18.51
C PRO A 38 2.11 7.47 17.96
N VAL A 39 1.84 6.49 18.83
CA VAL A 39 1.60 5.09 18.46
C VAL A 39 0.30 4.92 17.66
N SER A 40 -0.64 5.86 17.72
CA SER A 40 -1.87 5.83 16.93
C SER A 40 -1.64 5.92 15.41
N ASN A 41 -0.47 6.41 14.98
CA ASN A 41 -0.05 6.38 13.58
C ASN A 41 0.17 4.95 13.04
N LEU A 42 0.30 3.96 13.93
CA LEU A 42 0.33 2.55 13.56
C LEU A 42 -1.05 2.14 13.07
N GLN A 43 -1.31 2.29 11.76
CA GLN A 43 -2.66 2.06 11.20
C GLN A 43 -3.19 0.66 11.53
N PHE A 44 -2.31 -0.34 11.71
CA PHE A 44 -2.70 -1.72 12.01
C PHE A 44 -1.72 -2.42 12.97
N PRO A 45 -2.19 -2.93 14.13
CA PRO A 45 -1.35 -3.64 15.09
C PRO A 45 -0.62 -4.87 14.52
N TRP A 46 -1.24 -5.58 13.57
CA TRP A 46 -0.62 -6.77 12.96
C TRP A 46 0.69 -6.46 12.21
N ARG A 47 1.01 -5.19 11.92
CA ARG A 47 2.34 -4.82 11.39
C ARG A 47 3.47 -5.15 12.36
N LEU A 48 3.20 -5.18 13.66
CA LEU A 48 4.18 -5.59 14.67
C LEU A 48 4.50 -7.09 14.59
N TRP A 49 3.65 -7.89 13.94
CA TRP A 49 3.84 -9.33 13.77
C TRP A 49 5.11 -9.67 12.98
N SER A 50 5.42 -8.91 11.93
CA SER A 50 6.64 -9.12 11.14
C SER A 50 7.90 -8.94 11.97
N PHE A 51 7.92 -7.95 12.86
CA PHE A 51 9.03 -7.74 13.79
C PHE A 51 9.06 -8.83 14.87
N ALA A 52 7.90 -9.23 15.41
CA ALA A 52 7.80 -10.33 16.36
C ALA A 52 8.42 -11.63 15.78
N LEU A 53 8.11 -11.96 14.52
CA LEU A 53 8.66 -13.12 13.82
C LEU A 53 10.16 -13.01 13.56
N LEU A 54 10.67 -11.83 13.22
CA LEU A 54 12.10 -11.60 13.04
C LEU A 54 12.87 -11.89 14.34
N PHE A 55 12.46 -11.32 15.46
CA PHE A 55 13.13 -11.57 16.74
C PHE A 55 12.92 -13.00 17.23
N PHE A 56 11.76 -13.60 16.94
CA PHE A 56 11.51 -15.00 17.23
C PHE A 56 12.47 -15.92 16.48
N SER A 57 12.70 -15.68 15.19
CA SER A 57 13.58 -16.53 14.37
C SER A 57 15.04 -16.46 14.83
N LEU A 58 15.51 -15.27 15.24
CA LEU A 58 16.83 -15.08 15.85
C LEU A 58 16.96 -15.81 17.19
N ALA A 59 15.92 -15.77 18.04
CA ALA A 59 15.90 -16.52 19.29
C ALA A 59 15.87 -18.04 19.04
N LEU A 60 15.02 -18.48 18.10
CA LEU A 60 14.80 -19.87 17.75
C LEU A 60 16.07 -20.52 17.19
N ALA A 61 16.88 -19.79 16.42
CA ALA A 61 18.16 -20.29 15.90
C ALA A 61 19.08 -20.81 17.03
N ASN A 62 19.16 -20.11 18.17
CA ASN A 62 19.95 -20.56 19.32
C ASN A 62 19.33 -21.77 20.03
N ILE A 63 18.00 -21.78 20.14
CA ILE A 63 17.27 -22.89 20.77
C ILE A 63 17.52 -24.17 19.96
N LEU A 64 17.51 -24.07 18.63
CA LEU A 64 17.78 -25.19 17.73
C LEU A 64 19.25 -25.65 17.77
N GLU A 65 20.21 -24.73 17.92
CA GLU A 65 21.64 -25.07 18.05
C GLU A 65 21.93 -25.93 19.28
N ASN A 66 21.26 -25.64 20.40
CA ASN A 66 21.41 -26.38 21.66
C ASN A 66 20.51 -27.63 21.76
N MET A 67 19.77 -27.97 20.70
CA MET A 67 18.79 -29.05 20.70
C MET A 67 19.31 -30.26 19.91
N SER A 68 18.95 -31.48 20.35
CA SER A 68 19.27 -32.67 19.58
C SER A 68 18.59 -32.64 18.20
N ILE A 69 19.25 -33.18 17.18
CA ILE A 69 18.73 -33.17 15.81
C ILE A 69 17.37 -33.89 15.67
N LYS A 70 17.10 -34.90 16.51
CA LYS A 70 15.81 -35.60 16.55
C LYS A 70 14.70 -34.67 17.06
N ALA A 71 14.94 -33.95 18.16
CA ALA A 71 13.97 -33.01 18.71
C ALA A 71 13.77 -31.78 17.79
N ALA A 72 14.85 -31.28 17.17
CA ALA A 72 14.78 -30.21 16.19
C ALA A 72 13.91 -30.60 14.97
N ARG A 73 14.07 -31.82 14.45
CA ARG A 73 13.24 -32.34 13.35
C ARG A 73 11.75 -32.41 13.73
N ILE A 74 11.44 -32.92 14.93
CA ILE A 74 10.06 -32.99 15.42
C ILE A 74 9.47 -31.58 15.51
N LEU A 75 10.21 -30.61 16.06
CA LEU A 75 9.75 -29.23 16.21
C LEU A 75 9.52 -28.54 14.86
N VAL A 76 10.40 -28.76 13.88
CA VAL A 76 10.22 -28.25 12.51
C VAL A 76 9.00 -28.87 11.83
N LEU A 77 8.84 -30.19 11.91
CA LEU A 77 7.68 -30.89 11.34
C LEU A 77 6.38 -30.41 11.97
N PHE A 78 6.36 -30.25 13.29
CA PHE A 78 5.21 -29.71 14.01
C PHE A 78 4.89 -28.27 13.56
N GLY A 79 5.91 -27.42 13.42
CA GLY A 79 5.75 -26.07 12.89
C GLY A 79 5.17 -26.03 11.48
N LEU A 80 5.62 -26.93 10.59
CA LEU A 80 5.06 -27.08 9.25
C LEU A 80 3.60 -27.52 9.28
N CYS A 81 3.25 -28.50 10.13
CA CYS A 81 1.86 -28.94 10.30
C CYS A 81 0.95 -27.81 10.80
N LEU A 82 1.40 -27.02 11.78
CA LEU A 82 0.66 -25.85 12.26
C LEU A 82 0.48 -24.80 11.16
N ASN A 83 1.51 -24.57 10.34
CA ASN A 83 1.43 -23.63 9.22
C ASN A 83 0.44 -24.12 8.16
N MET A 84 0.44 -25.41 7.81
CA MET A 84 -0.53 -26.01 6.90
C MET A 84 -1.97 -25.90 7.43
N PHE A 85 -2.17 -26.14 8.73
CA PHE A 85 -3.47 -25.95 9.37
C PHE A 85 -3.93 -24.49 9.29
N GLN A 86 -3.03 -23.54 9.56
CA GLN A 86 -3.32 -22.11 9.43
C GLN A 86 -3.71 -21.75 7.99
N ILE A 87 -2.94 -22.20 6.99
CA ILE A 87 -3.26 -21.98 5.57
C ILE A 87 -4.65 -22.53 5.24
N GLY A 88 -4.98 -23.74 5.71
CA GLY A 88 -6.31 -24.34 5.52
C GLY A 88 -7.43 -23.48 6.11
N THR A 89 -7.27 -22.98 7.34
CA THR A 89 -8.27 -22.11 7.98
C THR A 89 -8.42 -20.75 7.31
N VAL A 90 -7.32 -20.15 6.85
CA VAL A 90 -7.33 -18.88 6.11
C VAL A 90 -7.95 -19.09 4.73
N GLN A 91 -7.60 -20.17 4.04
CA GLN A 91 -8.15 -20.50 2.73
C GLN A 91 -9.63 -20.85 2.81
N ASP A 92 -10.11 -21.54 3.86
CA ASP A 92 -11.54 -21.78 4.10
C ASP A 92 -12.29 -20.45 4.31
N LYS A 93 -11.75 -19.54 5.14
CA LYS A 93 -12.33 -18.20 5.32
C LYS A 93 -12.34 -17.39 4.03
N MET A 94 -11.26 -17.44 3.24
CA MET A 94 -11.14 -16.74 1.96
C MET A 94 -12.01 -17.37 0.86
N THR A 95 -12.22 -18.68 0.89
CA THR A 95 -13.06 -19.42 -0.08
C THR A 95 -14.54 -19.27 0.26
N LYS A 96 -14.90 -19.26 1.54
CA LYS A 96 -16.25 -18.86 1.98
C LYS A 96 -16.51 -17.37 1.70
N ALA A 97 -15.50 -16.51 1.82
CA ALA A 97 -15.56 -15.12 1.35
C ALA A 97 -15.57 -15.00 -0.19
N LYS A 98 -15.15 -16.02 -0.96
CA LYS A 98 -15.36 -16.07 -2.42
C LYS A 98 -16.81 -16.35 -2.83
N ASN A 99 -17.70 -16.68 -1.90
CA ASN A 99 -19.15 -16.62 -2.14
C ASN A 99 -19.70 -15.18 -2.09
N ILE A 100 -18.82 -14.17 -2.07
CA ILE A 100 -19.18 -12.77 -2.34
C ILE A 100 -19.25 -12.61 -3.87
N LEU A 101 -20.36 -13.12 -4.41
CA LEU A 101 -20.95 -12.91 -5.75
C LEU A 101 -20.30 -13.62 -6.95
N PRO A 102 -21.13 -14.24 -7.82
CA PRO A 102 -20.66 -14.85 -9.06
C PRO A 102 -20.05 -13.78 -9.99
N SER A 103 -19.05 -14.21 -10.76
CA SER A 103 -18.17 -13.45 -11.70
C SER A 103 -18.88 -12.39 -12.57
N ASN A 104 -20.18 -12.53 -12.79
CA ASN A 104 -21.04 -11.69 -13.61
C ASN A 104 -21.82 -10.60 -12.84
N THR A 105 -21.59 -10.43 -11.54
CA THR A 105 -22.33 -9.43 -10.76
C THR A 105 -21.77 -8.03 -11.01
N LYS A 106 -22.59 -7.16 -11.60
CA LYS A 106 -22.27 -5.73 -11.77
C LYS A 106 -22.20 -5.07 -10.39
N VAL A 107 -21.03 -4.58 -10.01
CA VAL A 107 -20.83 -3.80 -8.79
C VAL A 107 -21.68 -2.52 -8.89
N THR A 108 -22.63 -2.35 -7.98
CA THR A 108 -23.50 -1.15 -7.95
C THR A 108 -22.95 -0.11 -6.98
N ARG A 109 -23.29 1.17 -7.19
CA ARG A 109 -22.92 2.27 -6.27
C ARG A 109 -23.38 2.04 -4.84
N GLU A 110 -24.51 1.37 -4.66
CA GLU A 110 -25.08 1.08 -3.35
C GLU A 110 -24.25 0.03 -2.58
N MET A 111 -23.67 -0.95 -3.29
CA MET A 111 -22.77 -1.95 -2.70
C MET A 111 -21.41 -1.36 -2.28
N LEU A 112 -20.97 -0.32 -3.00
CA LEU A 112 -19.79 0.46 -2.64
C LEU A 112 -20.06 1.35 -1.41
N ALA A 113 -21.21 2.03 -1.39
CA ALA A 113 -21.60 2.92 -0.30
C ALA A 113 -21.87 2.17 1.02
N LYS A 114 -22.40 0.94 0.96
CA LYS A 114 -22.67 0.10 2.14
C LYS A 114 -21.44 -0.67 2.65
N GLY A 115 -20.27 -0.54 2.00
CA GLY A 115 -19.06 -1.27 2.39
C GLY A 115 -19.15 -2.79 2.25
N THR A 116 -20.19 -3.30 1.58
CA THR A 116 -20.39 -4.73 1.31
C THR A 116 -19.37 -5.28 0.30
N TYR A 117 -18.70 -4.40 -0.45
CA TYR A 117 -17.51 -4.73 -1.25
C TYR A 117 -16.23 -4.42 -0.46
N LYS A 118 -15.81 -5.34 0.41
CA LYS A 118 -14.63 -5.21 1.29
C LYS A 118 -13.27 -5.11 0.59
N ASN A 119 -13.21 -5.33 -0.72
CA ASN A 119 -11.94 -5.44 -1.47
C ASN A 119 -11.52 -4.16 -2.20
N ILE A 120 -12.20 -3.03 -2.01
CA ILE A 120 -11.67 -1.77 -2.48
C ILE A 120 -11.11 -1.00 -1.30
N ASN A 121 -9.79 -1.16 -1.12
CA ASN A 121 -9.01 -0.46 -0.11
C ASN A 121 -9.15 1.04 -0.39
N GLY A 122 -10.03 1.69 0.37
CA GLY A 122 -10.20 3.15 0.41
C GLY A 122 -8.94 3.89 0.84
N ASP A 123 -7.93 3.15 1.32
CA ASP A 123 -6.61 3.62 1.77
C ASP A 123 -5.91 4.56 0.77
N TYR A 124 -6.23 4.42 -0.52
CA TYR A 124 -5.67 5.23 -1.61
C TYR A 124 -6.74 6.09 -2.29
N THR A 125 -7.71 6.57 -1.53
CA THR A 125 -8.69 7.54 -2.03
C THR A 125 -8.45 8.91 -1.44
N ASN A 126 -8.80 9.94 -2.21
CA ASN A 126 -8.94 11.26 -1.66
C ASN A 126 -10.09 11.21 -0.64
N LYS A 127 -9.79 11.52 0.63
CA LYS A 127 -10.76 11.55 1.74
C LYS A 127 -11.99 12.40 1.40
N GLU A 128 -11.77 13.39 0.53
CA GLU A 128 -12.72 14.40 0.13
C GLU A 128 -13.74 13.96 -0.93
N VAL A 129 -13.56 12.79 -1.58
CA VAL A 129 -14.34 12.41 -2.77
C VAL A 129 -15.02 11.04 -2.59
N PRO A 130 -16.34 10.91 -2.88
CA PRO A 130 -17.03 9.64 -2.82
C PRO A 130 -16.44 8.59 -3.78
N PHE A 131 -16.39 7.35 -3.31
CA PHE A 131 -15.68 6.25 -3.95
C PHE A 131 -16.12 5.92 -5.41
N GLY A 132 -17.40 6.12 -5.73
CA GLY A 132 -17.99 5.65 -7.00
C GLY A 132 -17.49 6.36 -8.26
N PHE A 133 -16.99 7.59 -8.15
CA PHE A 133 -16.75 8.44 -9.32
C PHE A 133 -15.56 7.99 -10.20
N VAL A 134 -14.52 7.41 -9.60
CA VAL A 134 -13.28 7.02 -10.32
C VAL A 134 -13.43 5.70 -11.09
N PHE A 135 -14.28 4.78 -10.63
CA PHE A 135 -14.41 3.44 -11.21
C PHE A 135 -15.30 3.39 -12.45
N ASP A 136 -16.32 4.25 -12.48
CA ASP A 136 -17.26 4.31 -13.60
C ASP A 136 -16.62 4.98 -14.85
N LYS A 137 -15.41 5.54 -14.72
CA LYS A 137 -14.62 6.20 -15.78
C LYS A 137 -15.35 7.35 -16.49
N HIS A 138 -16.36 7.94 -15.85
CA HIS A 138 -17.06 9.10 -16.39
C HIS A 138 -16.15 10.34 -16.37
N LEU A 139 -16.12 11.05 -17.50
CA LEU A 139 -15.48 12.35 -17.63
C LEU A 139 -16.58 13.41 -17.59
N PHE A 140 -16.32 14.53 -16.92
CA PHE A 140 -17.25 15.66 -16.93
C PHE A 140 -16.56 16.91 -17.44
N LEU A 141 -17.28 17.68 -18.26
CA LEU A 141 -16.94 19.04 -18.61
C LEU A 141 -17.97 19.95 -17.93
N ASP A 142 -17.52 20.63 -16.87
CA ASP A 142 -18.33 21.17 -15.79
C ASP A 142 -19.28 20.10 -15.23
N ASP A 143 -20.57 20.23 -15.51
CA ASP A 143 -21.61 19.30 -15.06
C ASP A 143 -22.07 18.31 -16.14
N GLN A 144 -21.61 18.46 -17.38
CA GLN A 144 -22.00 17.61 -18.49
C GLN A 144 -21.05 16.42 -18.63
N GLU A 145 -21.61 15.21 -18.65
CA GLU A 145 -20.81 14.02 -18.93
C GLU A 145 -20.37 14.00 -20.39
N VAL A 146 -19.07 13.76 -20.62
CA VAL A 146 -18.49 13.66 -21.96
C VAL A 146 -17.96 12.25 -22.18
N LYS A 147 -18.31 11.66 -23.32
CA LYS A 147 -17.72 10.39 -23.74
C LYS A 147 -16.43 10.66 -24.50
N SER A 148 -15.33 10.12 -24.00
CA SER A 148 -14.03 10.14 -24.68
C SER A 148 -13.36 8.79 -24.55
N GLU A 149 -12.63 8.39 -25.58
CA GLU A 149 -11.78 7.22 -25.51
C GLU A 149 -10.55 7.55 -24.64
N ILE A 150 -10.45 6.85 -23.52
CA ILE A 150 -9.35 7.00 -22.58
C ILE A 150 -8.30 5.94 -22.91
N SER A 151 -7.17 6.36 -23.46
CA SER A 151 -5.99 5.51 -23.62
C SER A 151 -5.12 5.57 -22.36
N ARG A 152 -4.51 4.44 -22.00
CA ARG A 152 -3.67 4.29 -20.80
C ARG A 152 -2.41 3.53 -21.15
N THR A 153 -1.27 4.08 -20.75
CA THR A 153 0.00 3.36 -20.66
C THR A 153 0.32 3.07 -19.19
N SER A 154 1.50 2.52 -18.91
CA SER A 154 1.95 2.31 -17.54
C SER A 154 2.04 3.62 -16.73
N ASN A 155 2.33 4.75 -17.38
CA ASN A 155 2.65 6.02 -16.71
C ASN A 155 1.78 7.20 -17.16
N GLU A 156 0.96 7.04 -18.19
CA GLU A 156 0.17 8.14 -18.76
C GLU A 156 -1.29 7.74 -18.99
N LEU A 157 -2.18 8.70 -18.72
CA LEU A 157 -3.57 8.70 -19.13
C LEU A 157 -3.72 9.73 -20.23
N MET A 158 -4.21 9.31 -21.40
CA MET A 158 -4.39 10.16 -22.56
C MET A 158 -5.85 10.16 -23.00
N LEU A 159 -6.39 11.33 -23.32
CA LEU A 159 -7.77 11.49 -23.78
C LEU A 159 -7.89 12.69 -24.72
N LYS A 160 -8.88 12.65 -25.60
CA LYS A 160 -9.23 13.76 -26.49
C LYS A 160 -10.59 14.31 -26.10
N VAL A 161 -10.67 15.60 -25.79
CA VAL A 161 -11.93 16.24 -25.38
C VAL A 161 -12.15 17.48 -26.23
N ASN A 162 -13.41 17.71 -26.60
CA ASN A 162 -13.85 18.90 -27.29
C ASN A 162 -14.61 19.79 -26.31
N ASN A 163 -14.13 21.02 -26.11
CA ASN A 163 -14.91 22.07 -25.47
C ASN A 163 -15.57 22.92 -26.55
N GLU A 164 -16.85 22.64 -26.83
CA GLU A 164 -17.63 23.38 -27.84
C GLU A 164 -18.08 24.76 -27.36
N SER A 165 -17.85 25.09 -26.09
CA SER A 165 -18.12 26.41 -25.54
C SER A 165 -17.13 27.44 -26.03
N LYS A 166 -17.55 28.71 -26.05
CA LYS A 166 -16.67 29.86 -26.24
C LYS A 166 -15.88 30.24 -24.97
N GLU A 167 -16.20 29.60 -23.85
CA GLU A 167 -15.60 29.86 -22.55
C GLU A 167 -14.79 28.66 -22.04
N ASN A 168 -13.86 28.93 -21.13
CA ASN A 168 -13.12 27.89 -20.42
C ASN A 168 -14.07 27.05 -19.57
N LYS A 169 -13.89 25.73 -19.57
CA LYS A 169 -14.67 24.80 -18.76
C LYS A 169 -13.77 23.95 -17.87
N VAL A 170 -14.32 23.40 -16.80
CA VAL A 170 -13.59 22.49 -15.91
C VAL A 170 -13.71 21.07 -16.43
N LEU A 171 -12.59 20.45 -16.78
CA LEU A 171 -12.54 19.02 -17.09
C LEU A 171 -12.25 18.22 -15.81
N SER A 172 -13.21 17.41 -15.39
CA SER A 172 -13.13 16.52 -14.24
C SER A 172 -12.76 15.09 -14.70
N LEU A 173 -11.58 14.62 -14.32
CA LEU A 173 -10.99 13.35 -14.73
C LEU A 173 -11.22 12.23 -13.69
N PRO A 174 -11.62 11.01 -14.11
CA PRO A 174 -11.88 9.88 -13.21
C PRO A 174 -10.59 9.22 -12.72
N VAL A 175 -9.75 9.99 -12.02
CA VAL A 175 -8.48 9.59 -11.43
C VAL A 175 -8.26 10.34 -10.12
N PHE A 176 -7.69 9.66 -9.13
CA PHE A 176 -7.38 10.27 -7.83
C PHE A 176 -6.35 11.38 -7.95
N TYR A 177 -6.53 12.43 -7.15
CA TYR A 177 -5.62 13.55 -7.12
C TYR A 177 -4.48 13.26 -6.13
N TYR A 178 -3.25 13.32 -6.61
CA TYR A 178 -2.06 13.11 -5.78
C TYR A 178 -0.99 14.15 -6.03
N LYS A 179 -0.14 14.36 -5.02
CA LYS A 179 1.07 15.17 -5.19
C LYS A 179 1.96 14.53 -6.26
N GLY A 180 2.50 15.35 -7.15
CA GLY A 180 3.31 14.89 -8.28
C GLY A 180 2.51 14.62 -9.56
N GLN A 181 1.20 14.88 -9.56
CA GLN A 181 0.40 14.83 -10.77
C GLN A 181 0.83 15.95 -11.75
N GLU A 182 1.01 15.60 -13.02
CA GLU A 182 1.34 16.53 -14.09
C GLU A 182 0.33 16.38 -15.23
N ALA A 183 -0.40 17.45 -15.53
CA ALA A 183 -1.30 17.50 -16.68
C ALA A 183 -0.70 18.36 -17.79
N ARG A 184 -0.97 17.96 -19.04
CA ARG A 184 -0.64 18.72 -20.25
C ARG A 184 -1.86 18.80 -21.16
N ILE A 185 -2.12 19.98 -21.71
CA ILE A 185 -3.09 20.23 -22.78
C ILE A 185 -2.27 20.59 -24.02
N ASP A 186 -2.34 19.75 -25.06
CA ASP A 186 -1.57 19.90 -26.30
C ASP A 186 -0.07 20.16 -26.05
N GLY A 187 0.50 19.42 -25.08
CA GLY A 187 1.91 19.52 -24.68
C GLY A 187 2.22 20.64 -23.70
N LYS A 188 1.34 21.61 -23.49
CA LYS A 188 1.54 22.70 -22.50
C LYS A 188 1.10 22.25 -21.11
N ARG A 189 1.98 22.46 -20.12
CA ARG A 189 1.69 22.07 -18.72
C ARG A 189 0.54 22.91 -18.16
N VAL A 190 -0.39 22.26 -17.46
CA VAL A 190 -1.49 22.90 -16.75
C VAL A 190 -1.57 22.41 -15.31
N THR A 191 -2.16 23.23 -14.45
CA THR A 191 -2.36 22.90 -13.04
C THR A 191 -3.59 22.03 -12.87
N THR A 192 -3.46 20.96 -12.10
CA THR A 192 -4.60 20.18 -11.60
C THR A 192 -4.90 20.52 -10.15
N TYR A 193 -6.16 20.34 -9.76
CA TYR A 193 -6.60 20.57 -8.38
C TYR A 193 -7.66 19.54 -7.96
N LEU A 194 -7.78 19.39 -6.64
CA LEU A 194 -8.78 18.55 -6.00
C LEU A 194 -10.12 19.29 -5.92
N ASP A 195 -11.19 18.65 -6.38
CA ASP A 195 -12.58 19.08 -6.17
C ASP A 195 -13.42 17.89 -5.68
N LYS A 196 -14.48 18.19 -4.93
CA LYS A 196 -15.41 17.26 -4.30
C LYS A 196 -16.69 17.05 -5.11
N LYS A 197 -17.00 17.94 -6.08
CA LYS A 197 -18.29 17.94 -6.79
C LYS A 197 -18.53 16.71 -7.65
N LYS A 198 -17.50 16.24 -8.37
CA LYS A 198 -17.60 15.14 -9.34
C LYS A 198 -16.42 14.18 -9.19
N ASN A 199 -15.34 14.43 -9.93
CA ASN A 199 -14.15 13.61 -9.88
C ASN A 199 -13.02 14.30 -9.09
N PRO A 200 -12.06 13.53 -8.54
CA PRO A 200 -11.02 14.09 -7.69
C PRO A 200 -10.04 14.98 -8.45
N THR A 201 -9.72 14.67 -9.70
CA THR A 201 -8.73 15.45 -10.47
C THR A 201 -9.45 16.38 -11.44
N ASN A 202 -9.18 17.69 -11.33
CA ASN A 202 -9.82 18.71 -12.16
C ASN A 202 -8.78 19.63 -12.79
N LEU A 203 -9.06 20.11 -14.00
CA LEU A 203 -8.23 21.08 -14.72
C LEU A 203 -9.10 22.00 -15.58
N VAL A 204 -8.58 23.17 -15.92
CA VAL A 204 -9.29 24.12 -16.81
C VAL A 204 -8.96 23.79 -18.26
N LEU A 205 -9.99 23.52 -19.07
CA LEU A 205 -9.92 23.21 -20.48
C LEU A 205 -10.39 24.42 -21.32
N PRO A 206 -9.54 25.00 -22.18
CA PRO A 206 -9.94 26.09 -23.06
C PRO A 206 -10.92 25.64 -24.17
N PRO A 207 -11.55 26.59 -24.87
CA PRO A 207 -12.36 26.32 -26.07
C PRO A 207 -11.60 25.56 -27.16
N GLY A 208 -12.25 24.54 -27.73
CA GLY A 208 -11.73 23.77 -28.86
C GLY A 208 -11.46 22.30 -28.56
N LYS A 209 -10.83 21.62 -29.54
CA LYS A 209 -10.45 20.21 -29.47
C LYS A 209 -9.03 20.10 -28.93
N HIS A 210 -8.88 19.38 -27.83
CA HIS A 210 -7.60 19.27 -27.12
C HIS A 210 -7.25 17.83 -26.80
N GLY A 211 -5.96 17.51 -26.88
CA GLY A 211 -5.37 16.32 -26.30
C GLY A 211 -4.94 16.60 -24.86
N VAL A 212 -5.46 15.83 -23.92
CA VAL A 212 -5.11 15.92 -22.50
C VAL A 212 -4.27 14.69 -22.14
N VAL A 213 -3.11 14.94 -21.53
CA VAL A 213 -2.22 13.90 -21.01
C VAL A 213 -2.02 14.14 -19.52
N LEU A 214 -2.21 13.11 -18.72
CA LEU A 214 -2.00 13.14 -17.28
C LEU A 214 -1.00 12.05 -16.89
N THR A 215 0.01 12.43 -16.12
CA THR A 215 1.04 11.53 -15.59
C THR A 215 1.30 11.82 -14.12
N TYR A 216 2.04 10.94 -13.45
CA TYR A 216 2.53 11.13 -12.08
C TYR A 216 4.05 11.09 -12.08
N SER A 217 4.65 12.13 -11.54
CA SER A 217 6.09 12.21 -11.31
C SER A 217 6.39 12.21 -9.82
N TYR A 218 7.57 11.70 -9.46
CA TYR A 218 8.04 11.81 -8.09
C TYR A 218 8.22 13.28 -7.69
N THR A 219 7.68 13.63 -6.53
CA THR A 219 7.87 14.96 -5.94
C THR A 219 9.36 15.22 -5.68
N PRO A 220 9.81 16.49 -5.60
CA PRO A 220 11.18 16.81 -5.22
C PRO A 220 11.62 16.16 -3.90
N VAL A 221 10.71 16.09 -2.92
CA VAL A 221 10.94 15.42 -1.64
C VAL A 221 11.15 13.92 -1.81
N ALA A 222 10.32 13.26 -2.63
CA ALA A 222 10.48 11.84 -2.93
C ALA A 222 11.82 11.56 -3.65
N LYS A 223 12.21 12.41 -4.60
CA LYS A 223 13.50 12.31 -5.29
C LYS A 223 14.68 12.45 -4.32
N LEU A 224 14.61 13.41 -3.40
CA LEU A 224 15.62 13.59 -2.35
C LEU A 224 15.69 12.37 -1.41
N ALA A 225 14.54 11.85 -0.97
CA ALA A 225 14.48 10.67 -0.11
C ALA A 225 15.08 9.43 -0.79
N MET A 226 14.84 9.24 -2.10
CA MET A 226 15.48 8.18 -2.88
C MET A 226 17.00 8.34 -2.94
N GLY A 227 17.49 9.57 -3.10
CA GLY A 227 18.93 9.87 -3.06
C GLY A 227 19.56 9.51 -1.72
N VAL A 228 18.97 9.97 -0.61
CA VAL A 228 19.44 9.67 0.75
C VAL A 228 19.46 8.16 1.01
N SER A 229 18.42 7.45 0.60
CA SER A 229 18.31 6.00 0.77
C SER A 229 19.40 5.25 -0.02
N THR A 230 19.66 5.69 -1.25
CA THR A 230 20.72 5.11 -2.11
C THR A 230 22.10 5.32 -1.51
N ILE A 231 22.41 6.54 -1.06
CA ILE A 231 23.69 6.87 -0.40
C ILE A 231 23.86 6.04 0.88
N SER A 232 22.81 5.93 1.68
CA SER A 232 22.84 5.15 2.92
C SER A 232 23.12 3.66 2.66
N LEU A 233 22.50 3.09 1.62
CA LEU A 233 22.75 1.71 1.21
C LEU A 233 24.19 1.50 0.74
N LEU A 234 24.72 2.40 -0.09
CA LEU A 234 26.11 2.33 -0.55
C LEU A 234 27.10 2.47 0.60
N ALA A 235 26.86 3.39 1.53
CA ALA A 235 27.67 3.55 2.74
C ALA A 235 27.64 2.28 3.61
N PHE A 236 26.47 1.64 3.76
CA PHE A 236 26.35 0.38 4.49
C PHE A 236 27.11 -0.76 3.81
N ILE A 237 27.01 -0.91 2.49
CA ILE A 237 27.77 -1.91 1.72
C ILE A 237 29.28 -1.65 1.86
N GLY A 238 29.71 -0.39 1.76
CA GLY A 238 31.11 0.01 1.95
C GLY A 238 31.62 -0.31 3.36
N TYR A 239 30.80 -0.08 4.38
CA TYR A 239 31.10 -0.48 5.76
C TYR A 239 31.30 -1.99 5.89
N LEU A 240 30.38 -2.80 5.35
CA LEU A 240 30.50 -4.27 5.38
C LEU A 240 31.77 -4.76 4.68
N TYR A 241 32.13 -4.15 3.55
CA TYR A 241 33.36 -4.50 2.84
C TYR A 241 34.62 -4.16 3.65
N ARG A 242 34.63 -3.01 4.34
CA ARG A 242 35.72 -2.64 5.24
C ARG A 242 35.86 -3.61 6.40
N VAL A 243 34.76 -3.89 7.11
CA VAL A 243 34.77 -4.83 8.27
C VAL A 243 35.28 -6.21 7.85
N LYS A 244 34.89 -6.70 6.67
CA LYS A 244 35.37 -7.99 6.13
C LYS A 244 36.87 -7.98 5.80
N LYS A 245 37.48 -6.83 5.53
CA LYS A 245 38.91 -6.71 5.21
C LYS A 245 39.78 -6.64 6.46
N ASP A 246 39.21 -6.16 7.57
CA ASP A 246 39.89 -6.02 8.86
C ASP A 246 39.81 -7.31 9.72
N ASP A 247 39.07 -8.33 9.26
CA ASP A 247 39.03 -9.73 9.78
C ASP A 247 39.87 -10.68 8.90
#